data_AF-A0A7K2M232-F1
#
_entry.id   AF-A0A7K2M232-F1
#
_cell.length_a   1.000
_cell.length_b   1.000
_cell.length_c   1.000
_cell.angle_alpha   90.00
_cell.angle_beta   90.00
_cell.angle_gamma   90.00
#
_symmetry.space_group_name_H-M   'P 1'
#
loop_
_entity.id
_entity.type
_entity.pdbx_description
1 polymer ?
#
loop_
_entity_poly.entity_id
_entity_poly.type
_entity_poly.pdbx_seq_one_letter_code
_entity_poly.pdbx_strand_id
1 'polypeptide(L)'
;MRTKDVRVGETYRCEVPFALPWRRYRPETMGDSWWPLSWLRDTYFPLSVVDVDTAARTAHGLVMRASTRVTVELTEDQAQEAGLPPGGGYQVSGMLLDAEGEPVELPRIGTLTVPLRWLHPVDTPVSPSHHDASVRQIP
;
A
#
# COMPACT_ATOMS: atom_id res chain seq x y z
N MET A 1 9.59 12.36 -11.83
CA MET A 1 9.09 13.10 -13.02
C MET A 1 8.76 14.56 -12.70
N ARG A 2 8.49 15.43 -13.71
CA ARG A 2 7.85 16.75 -13.46
C ARG A 2 6.34 16.56 -13.38
N THR A 3 5.64 17.49 -12.71
CA THR A 3 4.19 17.41 -12.49
C THR A 3 3.38 17.25 -13.78
N LYS A 4 3.81 17.92 -14.85
CA LYS A 4 3.16 17.84 -16.17
C LYS A 4 3.26 16.47 -16.87
N ASP A 5 4.15 15.60 -16.41
CA ASP A 5 4.40 14.29 -17.02
C ASP A 5 3.57 13.17 -16.37
N VAL A 6 2.89 13.48 -15.26
CA VAL A 6 2.05 12.54 -14.50
C VAL A 6 0.59 12.79 -14.83
N ARG A 7 -0.11 11.74 -15.28
CA ARG A 7 -1.52 11.79 -15.66
C ARG A 7 -2.34 10.88 -14.74
N VAL A 8 -3.52 11.37 -14.37
CA VAL A 8 -4.52 10.57 -13.66
C VAL A 8 -5.01 9.46 -14.58
N GLY A 9 -5.18 8.25 -14.03
CA GLY A 9 -5.55 7.03 -14.73
C GLY A 9 -4.37 6.21 -15.27
N GLU A 10 -3.15 6.77 -15.27
CA GLU A 10 -1.95 6.08 -15.72
C GLU A 10 -1.21 5.39 -14.56
N THR A 11 -0.52 4.30 -14.89
CA THR A 11 0.32 3.58 -13.94
C THR A 11 1.79 3.96 -14.13
N TYR A 12 2.45 4.30 -13.02
CA TYR A 12 3.86 4.65 -12.98
C TYR A 12 4.59 3.71 -12.03
N ARG A 13 5.91 3.55 -12.24
CA ARG A 13 6.75 2.96 -11.21
C ARG A 13 7.04 4.01 -10.15
N CYS A 14 6.70 3.71 -8.91
CA CYS A 14 7.11 4.49 -7.75
C CYS A 14 8.40 3.88 -7.17
N GLU A 15 9.48 4.67 -7.09
CA GLU A 15 10.74 4.31 -6.44
C GLU A 15 10.88 5.04 -5.11
N VAL A 16 10.82 4.30 -4.00
CA VAL A 16 10.90 4.86 -2.65
C VAL A 16 12.36 4.93 -2.21
N PRO A 17 12.92 6.13 -1.94
CA PRO A 17 14.30 6.26 -1.53
C PRO A 17 14.61 5.52 -0.23
N PHE A 18 15.84 5.01 -0.11
CA PHE A 18 16.35 4.42 1.13
C PHE A 18 16.24 5.37 2.35
N ALA A 19 16.51 6.66 2.13
CA ALA A 19 16.45 7.69 3.15
C ALA A 19 15.24 8.62 2.94
N LEU A 20 14.41 8.74 3.98
CA LEU A 20 13.26 9.65 4.04
C LEU A 20 13.54 10.79 5.04
N PRO A 21 14.43 11.75 4.72
CA PRO A 21 14.70 12.88 5.60
C PRO A 21 13.44 13.72 5.82
N TRP A 22 13.05 13.85 7.09
CA TRP A 22 11.86 14.59 7.55
C TRP A 22 11.73 15.99 6.93
N ARG A 23 12.84 16.71 6.78
CA ARG A 23 12.85 18.06 6.20
C ARG A 23 12.32 18.10 4.76
N ARG A 24 12.44 17.00 4.03
CA ARG A 24 12.12 16.88 2.60
C ARG A 24 10.85 16.06 2.33
N TYR A 25 10.50 15.18 3.25
CA TYR A 25 9.35 14.29 3.20
C TYR A 25 8.63 14.44 4.53
N ARG A 26 7.60 15.26 4.53
CA ARG A 26 6.87 15.67 5.72
C ARG A 26 5.62 14.81 5.86
N PRO A 27 5.29 14.24 7.03
CA PRO A 27 4.04 13.51 7.19
C PRO A 27 2.82 14.36 6.88
N GLU A 28 2.87 15.68 7.09
CA GLU A 28 1.77 16.57 6.72
C GLU A 28 1.48 16.56 5.21
N THR A 29 2.49 16.27 4.37
CA THR A 29 2.34 16.16 2.91
C THR A 29 2.05 14.74 2.42
N MET A 30 2.37 13.72 3.22
CA MET A 30 2.16 12.31 2.90
C MET A 30 0.93 11.73 3.60
N GLY A 31 0.35 12.47 4.55
CA GLY A 31 -0.70 12.01 5.45
C GLY A 31 -0.35 10.66 6.08
N ASP A 32 -1.33 9.78 6.07
CA ASP A 32 -1.22 8.41 6.60
C ASP A 32 -0.27 7.53 5.79
N SER A 33 0.22 7.98 4.63
CA SER A 33 1.17 7.23 3.80
C SER A 33 2.60 7.24 4.37
N TRP A 34 2.91 8.08 5.35
CA TRP A 34 4.26 8.14 5.93
C TRP A 34 4.74 6.79 6.47
N TRP A 35 3.92 6.12 7.27
CA TRP A 35 4.26 4.83 7.89
C TRP A 35 4.41 3.69 6.87
N PRO A 36 3.46 3.49 5.94
CA PRO A 36 3.64 2.54 4.85
C PRO A 36 4.92 2.80 4.03
N LEU A 37 5.24 4.07 3.74
CA LEU A 37 6.41 4.43 2.95
C LEU A 37 7.72 4.21 3.71
N SER A 38 7.74 4.32 5.04
CA SER A 38 8.94 3.99 5.82
C SER A 38 9.30 2.51 5.75
N TRP A 39 8.31 1.62 5.57
CA TRP A 39 8.51 0.18 5.39
C TRP A 39 8.87 -0.19 3.95
N LEU A 40 8.55 0.69 2.99
CA LEU A 40 8.90 0.53 1.57
C LEU A 40 10.22 1.17 1.18
N ARG A 41 11.05 1.61 2.13
CA ARG A 41 12.34 2.24 1.79
C ARG A 41 13.20 1.31 0.94
N ASP A 42 13.80 1.87 -0.10
CA ASP A 42 14.63 1.17 -1.09
C ASP A 42 13.87 0.10 -1.86
N THR A 43 12.58 0.35 -2.13
CA THR A 43 11.74 -0.52 -2.95
C THR A 43 11.08 0.21 -4.10
N TYR A 44 10.65 -0.54 -5.10
CA TYR A 44 9.79 -0.03 -6.16
C TYR A 44 8.51 -0.86 -6.30
N PHE A 45 7.45 -0.22 -6.77
CA PHE A 45 6.17 -0.87 -7.04
C PHE A 45 5.36 -0.07 -8.08
N PRO A 46 4.44 -0.71 -8.81
CA PRO A 46 3.50 0.00 -9.67
C PRO A 46 2.47 0.78 -8.84
N LEU A 47 2.23 2.04 -9.23
CA LEU A 47 1.23 2.92 -8.63
C LEU A 47 0.36 3.51 -9.73
N SER A 48 -0.95 3.22 -9.69
CA SER A 48 -1.94 3.83 -10.58
C SER A 48 -2.41 5.15 -9.99
N VAL A 49 -2.12 6.26 -10.66
CA VAL A 49 -2.39 7.61 -10.14
C VAL A 49 -3.89 7.92 -10.26
N VAL A 50 -4.52 8.30 -9.15
CA VAL A 50 -5.93 8.71 -9.11
C VAL A 50 -6.12 10.20 -8.91
N ASP A 51 -5.14 10.88 -8.31
CA ASP A 51 -5.14 12.33 -8.14
C ASP A 51 -3.73 12.91 -8.04
N VAL A 52 -3.56 14.18 -8.37
CA VAL A 52 -2.28 14.89 -8.36
C VAL A 52 -2.41 16.24 -7.66
N ASP A 53 -1.76 16.39 -6.52
CA ASP A 53 -1.60 17.68 -5.86
C ASP A 53 -0.38 18.40 -6.45
N THR A 54 -0.66 19.40 -7.28
CA THR A 54 0.38 20.21 -7.94
C THR A 54 1.11 21.15 -6.98
N ALA A 55 0.46 21.59 -5.90
CA ALA A 55 1.03 22.50 -4.90
C ALA A 55 2.00 21.75 -3.96
N ALA A 56 1.57 20.60 -3.43
CA ALA A 56 2.42 19.72 -2.61
C ALA A 56 3.42 18.91 -3.44
N ARG A 57 3.21 18.84 -4.76
CA ARG A 57 3.99 18.02 -5.71
C ARG A 57 3.94 16.53 -5.35
N THR A 58 2.76 16.05 -5.03
CA THR A 58 2.46 14.65 -4.68
C THR A 58 1.42 14.08 -5.64
N ALA A 59 1.38 12.75 -5.71
CA ALA A 59 0.33 11.99 -6.38
C ALA A 59 -0.31 11.07 -5.36
N HIS A 60 -1.63 11.00 -5.38
CA HIS A 60 -2.40 9.97 -4.71
C HIS A 60 -2.66 8.84 -5.70
N GLY A 61 -2.43 7.60 -5.29
CA GLY A 61 -2.55 6.46 -6.18
C GLY A 61 -2.95 5.18 -5.49
N LEU A 62 -3.45 4.26 -6.31
CA LEU A 62 -3.74 2.89 -5.92
C LEU A 62 -2.49 2.03 -6.08
N VAL A 63 -2.21 1.21 -5.08
CA VAL A 63 -1.19 0.17 -5.12
C VAL A 63 -1.87 -1.18 -4.87
N MET A 64 -1.64 -2.12 -5.77
CA MET A 64 -2.01 -3.52 -5.54
C MET A 64 -0.91 -4.20 -4.73
N ARG A 65 -1.31 -5.01 -3.74
CA ARG A 65 -0.42 -5.79 -2.90
C ARG A 65 -0.99 -7.17 -2.66
N ALA A 66 -0.12 -8.14 -2.43
CA ALA A 66 -0.53 -9.45 -1.93
C ALA A 66 -0.63 -9.40 -0.40
N SER A 67 -1.65 -10.06 0.16
CA SER A 67 -1.76 -10.35 1.59
C SER A 67 -2.38 -11.71 1.81
N THR A 68 -1.82 -12.49 2.72
CA THR A 68 -2.39 -13.76 3.18
C THR A 68 -3.33 -13.58 4.37
N ARG A 69 -3.43 -12.37 4.92
CA ARG A 69 -4.23 -12.05 6.10
C ARG A 69 -5.62 -11.57 5.72
N VAL A 70 -6.63 -12.10 6.42
CA VAL A 70 -8.03 -11.73 6.27
C VAL A 70 -8.58 -11.34 7.62
N THR A 71 -9.41 -10.30 7.62
CA THR A 71 -10.23 -9.91 8.76
C THR A 71 -11.67 -10.15 8.40
N VAL A 72 -12.39 -10.89 9.24
CA VAL A 72 -13.82 -11.20 9.06
C VAL A 72 -14.56 -10.72 10.29
N GLU A 73 -15.66 -10.00 10.07
CA GLU A 73 -16.58 -9.63 11.14
C GLU A 73 -17.41 -10.84 11.51
N LEU A 74 -17.48 -11.14 12.81
CA LEU A 74 -18.37 -12.19 13.29
C LEU A 74 -19.80 -11.64 13.34
N THR A 75 -20.72 -12.42 12.80
CA THR A 75 -22.15 -12.20 13.03
C THR A 75 -22.49 -12.43 14.51
N GLU A 76 -23.64 -11.91 14.98
CA GLU A 76 -24.08 -12.12 16.36
C GLU A 76 -24.23 -13.61 16.69
N ASP A 77 -24.78 -14.41 15.77
CA ASP A 77 -24.93 -15.86 15.95
C ASP A 77 -23.56 -16.56 16.09
N GLN A 78 -22.59 -16.23 15.23
CA GLN A 78 -21.22 -16.78 15.33
C GLN A 78 -20.51 -16.37 16.61
N ALA A 79 -20.70 -15.12 17.06
CA ALA A 79 -20.15 -14.65 18.32
C ALA A 79 -20.77 -15.40 19.51
N GLN A 80 -22.09 -15.65 19.47
CA GLN A 80 -22.78 -16.42 20.50
C GLN A 80 -22.33 -17.88 20.53
N GLU A 81 -22.21 -18.54 19.37
CA GLU A 81 -21.68 -19.91 19.26
C GLU A 81 -20.25 -20.02 19.78
N ALA A 82 -19.43 -18.98 19.56
CA ALA A 82 -18.08 -18.89 20.09
C ALA A 82 -18.03 -18.57 21.61
N GLY A 83 -19.18 -18.35 22.26
CA GLY A 83 -19.27 -18.01 23.68
C GLY A 83 -18.83 -16.58 24.02
N LEU A 84 -18.82 -15.68 23.03
CA LEU A 84 -18.47 -14.27 23.23
C LEU A 84 -19.66 -13.47 23.78
N PRO A 85 -19.41 -12.45 24.61
CA PRO A 85 -20.47 -11.58 25.13
C PRO A 85 -21.31 -10.91 24.01
N PRO A 86 -22.64 -10.76 24.16
CA PRO A 86 -23.47 -10.12 23.14
C PRO A 86 -23.20 -8.60 23.05
N GLY A 87 -23.47 -8.02 21.87
CA GLY A 87 -23.42 -6.57 21.62
C GLY A 87 -22.00 -5.98 21.48
N GLY A 88 -20.95 -6.82 21.45
CA GLY A 88 -19.56 -6.38 21.42
C GLY A 88 -19.02 -6.03 20.03
N GLY A 89 -19.59 -6.57 18.95
CA GLY A 89 -19.06 -6.45 17.59
C GLY A 89 -17.64 -7.03 17.48
N TYR A 90 -17.51 -8.27 17.03
CA TYR A 90 -16.23 -8.98 17.03
C TYR A 90 -15.65 -9.11 15.64
N GLN A 91 -14.33 -9.05 15.54
CA GLN A 91 -13.58 -9.33 14.32
C GLN A 91 -12.50 -10.36 14.59
N VAL A 92 -12.35 -11.32 13.67
CA VAL A 92 -11.27 -12.31 13.68
C VAL A 92 -10.29 -11.94 12.57
N SER A 93 -9.00 -11.86 12.92
CA SER A 93 -7.92 -11.65 11.96
C SER A 93 -6.99 -12.85 11.93
N GLY A 94 -6.86 -13.49 10.77
CA GLY A 94 -6.10 -14.73 10.60
C GLY A 94 -5.51 -14.87 9.19
N MET A 95 -4.83 -15.99 8.96
CA MET A 95 -4.31 -16.36 7.64
C MET A 95 -5.35 -17.18 6.90
N LEU A 96 -5.58 -16.88 5.61
CA LEU A 96 -6.40 -17.74 4.76
C LEU A 96 -5.52 -18.87 4.23
N LEU A 97 -5.92 -20.11 4.50
CA LEU A 97 -5.30 -21.32 3.96
C LEU A 97 -6.26 -21.96 2.96
N ASP A 98 -5.71 -22.62 1.94
CA ASP A 98 -6.49 -23.48 1.03
C ASP A 98 -6.82 -24.84 1.68
N ALA A 99 -7.40 -25.76 0.89
CA ALA A 99 -7.80 -27.08 1.38
C ALA A 99 -6.60 -27.96 1.77
N GLU A 100 -5.44 -27.69 1.20
CA GLU A 100 -4.17 -28.37 1.44
C GLU A 100 -3.41 -27.79 2.64
N GLY A 101 -3.87 -26.64 3.18
CA GLY A 101 -3.28 -25.96 4.32
C GLY A 101 -2.22 -24.92 3.92
N GLU A 102 -2.11 -24.58 2.64
CA GLU A 102 -1.13 -23.62 2.13
C GLU A 102 -1.70 -22.19 2.17
N PRO A 103 -0.87 -21.17 2.48
CA PRO A 103 -1.33 -19.78 2.51
C PRO A 103 -1.82 -19.26 1.16
N VAL A 104 -3.02 -18.69 1.14
CA VAL A 104 -3.60 -18.07 -0.06
C VAL A 104 -3.22 -16.60 -0.13
N GLU A 105 -2.52 -16.20 -1.19
CA GLU A 105 -2.27 -14.79 -1.47
C GLU A 105 -3.50 -14.11 -2.07
N LEU A 106 -4.02 -13.10 -1.38
CA LEU A 106 -5.14 -12.30 -1.85
C LEU A 106 -4.67 -10.93 -2.32
N PRO A 107 -5.18 -10.43 -3.45
CA PRO A 107 -4.94 -9.05 -3.84
C PRO A 107 -5.65 -8.10 -2.86
N ARG A 108 -4.93 -7.07 -2.44
CA ARG A 108 -5.39 -5.96 -1.63
C ARG A 108 -5.07 -4.66 -2.36
N ILE A 109 -6.06 -3.78 -2.41
CA ILE A 109 -5.88 -2.43 -2.94
C ILE A 109 -5.60 -1.53 -1.74
N GLY A 110 -4.42 -0.93 -1.72
CA GLY A 110 -4.08 0.15 -0.81
C GLY A 110 -4.02 1.48 -1.55
N THR A 111 -4.07 2.57 -0.81
CA THR A 111 -3.84 3.91 -1.34
C THR A 111 -2.56 4.49 -0.75
N LEU A 112 -1.78 5.21 -1.56
CA LEU A 112 -0.61 5.94 -1.11
C LEU A 112 -0.54 7.33 -1.72
N THR A 113 -0.05 8.27 -0.93
CA THR A 113 0.36 9.60 -1.36
C THR A 113 1.88 9.65 -1.45
N VAL A 114 2.41 9.82 -2.66
CA VAL A 114 3.86 9.81 -2.93
C VAL A 114 4.32 11.09 -3.63
N PRO A 115 5.56 11.56 -3.39
CA PRO A 115 6.15 12.65 -4.15
C PRO A 115 6.27 12.33 -5.65
N LEU A 116 5.88 13.27 -6.52
CA LEU A 116 5.95 13.10 -7.99
C LEU A 116 7.36 12.81 -8.53
N ARG A 117 8.38 13.20 -7.76
CA ARG A 117 9.79 12.92 -8.10
C ARG A 117 10.15 11.43 -8.00
N TRP A 118 9.38 10.64 -7.24
CA TRP A 118 9.55 9.20 -7.10
C TRP A 118 8.85 8.42 -8.20
N LEU A 119 8.01 9.08 -9.00
CA LEU A 119 7.35 8.45 -10.13
C LEU A 119 8.27 8.48 -11.36
N HIS A 120 8.32 7.33 -12.03
CA HIS A 120 9.04 7.06 -13.26
C HIS A 120 8.10 6.34 -14.24
N PRO A 121 8.22 6.55 -15.56
CA PRO A 121 7.55 5.70 -16.55
C PRO A 121 7.90 4.24 -16.33
N VAL A 122 6.95 3.33 -16.53
CA VAL A 122 7.11 1.89 -16.27
C VAL A 122 8.31 1.30 -17.03
N ASP A 123 8.53 1.75 -18.26
CA ASP A 123 9.61 1.26 -19.14
C ASP A 123 11.02 1.79 -18.80
N THR A 124 11.14 2.68 -17.80
CA THR A 124 12.46 3.19 -17.40
C THR A 124 13.26 2.06 -16.74
N PRO A 125 14.57 1.90 -16.95
CA PRO A 125 15.36 0.93 -16.19
C PRO A 125 15.27 1.21 -14.68
N VAL A 126 15.11 0.17 -13.86
CA VAL A 126 15.07 0.29 -12.39
C VAL A 126 16.49 0.54 -11.88
N SER A 127 16.66 1.41 -10.88
CA SER A 127 17.93 1.51 -10.16
C SER A 127 18.30 0.14 -9.56
N PRO A 128 19.53 -0.37 -9.72
CA PRO A 128 19.94 -1.68 -9.20
C PRO A 128 19.80 -1.83 -7.68
N SER A 129 19.69 -0.71 -6.95
CA SER A 129 19.56 -0.72 -5.49
C SER A 129 18.15 -1.01 -5.00
N HIS A 130 17.10 -0.78 -5.81
CA HIS A 130 15.72 -0.91 -5.33
C HIS A 130 15.22 -2.34 -5.48
N HIS A 131 14.57 -2.83 -4.43
CA HIS A 131 13.92 -4.14 -4.43
C HIS A 131 12.47 -4.06 -4.92
N ASP A 132 12.00 -5.09 -5.64
CA ASP A 132 10.59 -5.14 -6.02
C ASP A 132 9.70 -5.37 -4.78
N ALA A 133 8.73 -4.49 -4.58
CA ALA A 133 7.73 -4.56 -3.52
C ALA A 133 6.30 -4.73 -4.04
N SER A 134 6.11 -4.99 -5.33
CA SER A 134 4.79 -5.36 -5.89
C SER A 134 4.15 -6.56 -5.15
N VAL A 135 4.98 -7.43 -4.59
CA VAL A 135 4.58 -8.63 -3.83
C VAL A 135 4.77 -8.51 -2.30
N ARG A 136 5.26 -7.38 -1.77
CA ARG A 136 5.56 -7.26 -0.33
C ARG A 136 4.32 -6.89 0.49
N GLN A 137 4.07 -7.67 1.54
CA GLN A 137 3.15 -7.31 2.62
C GLN A 137 3.72 -6.13 3.43
N ILE A 138 2.90 -5.13 3.70
CA ILE A 138 3.19 -4.11 4.72
C ILE A 138 2.26 -4.38 5.91
N PRO A 139 2.79 -4.47 7.14
CA PRO A 139 1.99 -4.65 8.34
C PRO A 139 1.00 -3.49 8.58
#